data_AF-A0A3B8WAV3-F1
#
_entry.id   AF-A0A3B8WAV3-F1
#
_cell.length_a   1.000
_cell.length_b   1.000
_cell.length_c   1.000
_cell.angle_alpha   90.00
_cell.angle_beta   90.00
_cell.angle_gamma   90.00
#
_symmetry.space_group_name_H-M   'P 1'
#
loop_
_entity.id
_entity.type
_entity.pdbx_description
1 polymer ?
#
loop_
_entity_poly.entity_id
_entity_poly.type
_entity_poly.pdbx_seq_one_letter_code
_entity_poly.pdbx_strand_id
1 'polypeptide(L)'
;RNQLAAGMITHILAAVTEFEAGGFRQFRERWQRRDIFSGLPLVTRDGELKGLGGGIDETGNYLLKTAEGEIPVRAGDISLRVSE
;
A
#
# COMPACT_ATOMS: atom_id res chain seq x y z
N ARG A 1 6.83 -7.99 26.18
CA ARG A 1 7.39 -6.84 25.44
C ARG A 1 8.68 -7.20 24.68
N ASN A 2 9.72 -7.68 25.37
CA ASN A 2 11.02 -7.95 24.72
C ASN A 2 10.95 -9.03 23.62
N GLN A 3 10.18 -10.10 23.82
CA GLN A 3 10.00 -11.15 22.81
C GLN A 3 9.32 -10.63 21.54
N LEU A 4 8.30 -9.77 21.67
CA LEU A 4 7.63 -9.14 20.53
C LEU A 4 8.60 -8.25 19.76
N ALA A 5 9.37 -7.41 20.47
CA ALA A 5 10.36 -6.55 19.85
C ALA A 5 11.44 -7.36 19.10
N ALA A 6 11.96 -8.42 19.72
CA ALA A 6 12.92 -9.31 19.07
C ALA A 6 12.33 -9.96 17.82
N GLY A 7 11.11 -10.50 17.89
CA GLY A 7 10.42 -11.08 16.75
C GLY A 7 10.20 -10.08 15.61
N MET A 8 9.79 -8.84 15.92
CA MET A 8 9.65 -7.78 14.92
C MET A 8 10.97 -7.46 14.24
N ILE A 9 12.06 -7.28 15.00
CA ILE A 9 13.38 -6.99 14.44
C ILE A 9 13.81 -8.14 13.50
N THR A 10 13.66 -9.39 13.93
CA THR A 10 13.99 -10.55 13.09
C THR A 10 13.21 -10.56 11.77
N HIS A 11 11.90 -10.33 11.80
CA HIS A 11 11.08 -10.32 10.59
C HIS A 11 11.35 -9.11 9.69
N ILE A 12 11.65 -7.94 10.27
CA ILE A 12 12.02 -6.74 9.50
C ILE A 12 13.36 -6.97 8.78
N LEU A 13 14.37 -7.51 9.45
CA LEU A 13 15.66 -7.79 8.82
C LEU A 13 15.52 -8.80 7.66
N ALA A 14 14.72 -9.85 7.85
CA ALA A 14 14.43 -10.80 6.78
C ALA A 14 13.72 -10.13 5.58
N ALA A 15 12.77 -9.24 5.84
CA ALA A 15 12.08 -8.48 4.79
C ALA A 15 13.02 -7.51 4.06
N VAL A 16 13.98 -6.88 4.74
CA VAL A 16 15.00 -6.04 4.09
C VAL A 16 15.82 -6.87 3.10
N THR A 17 16.28 -8.06 3.49
CA THR A 17 17.02 -8.95 2.59
C THR A 17 16.18 -9.39 1.38
N GLU A 18 14.90 -9.72 1.56
CA GLU A 18 13.99 -10.06 0.47
C GLU A 18 13.79 -8.87 -0.49
N PHE A 19 13.70 -7.65 0.05
CA PHE A 19 13.59 -6.41 -0.71
C PHE A 19 14.85 -6.09 -1.52
N GLU A 20 16.05 -6.26 -0.95
CA GLU A 20 17.31 -6.05 -1.67
C GLU A 20 17.45 -6.99 -2.88
N ALA A 21 16.92 -8.20 -2.79
CA ALA A 21 17.02 -9.19 -3.86
C ALA A 21 16.03 -8.96 -5.01
N GLY A 22 14.82 -8.45 -4.73
CA GLY A 22 13.72 -8.45 -5.71
C GLY A 22 12.85 -7.20 -5.74
N GLY A 23 13.19 -6.18 -4.97
CA GLY A 23 12.41 -4.96 -4.82
C GLY A 23 11.01 -5.21 -4.26
N PHE A 24 10.10 -4.26 -4.49
CA PHE A 24 8.77 -4.29 -3.89
C PHE A 24 7.83 -5.35 -4.49
N ARG A 25 8.09 -5.80 -5.72
CA ARG A 25 7.27 -6.81 -6.41
C ARG A 25 7.06 -8.08 -5.57
N GLN A 26 8.07 -8.51 -4.81
CA GLN A 26 8.00 -9.70 -3.94
C GLN A 26 6.95 -9.56 -2.83
N PHE A 27 6.69 -8.33 -2.39
CA PHE A 27 5.73 -8.04 -1.33
C PHE A 27 4.31 -7.80 -1.86
N ARG A 28 4.17 -7.58 -3.17
CA ARG A 28 2.92 -7.09 -3.77
C ARG A 28 1.72 -7.96 -3.43
N GLU A 29 1.82 -9.26 -3.69
CA GLU A 29 0.70 -10.19 -3.46
C GLU A 29 0.33 -10.29 -1.97
N ARG A 30 1.35 -10.31 -1.09
CA ARG A 30 1.16 -10.36 0.37
C ARG A 30 0.47 -9.09 0.89
N TRP A 31 0.82 -7.95 0.32
CA TRP A 31 0.20 -6.67 0.66
C TRP A 31 -1.24 -6.61 0.14
N GLN A 32 -1.49 -7.01 -1.11
CA GLN A 32 -2.83 -6.98 -1.72
C GLN A 32 -3.85 -7.80 -0.92
N ARG A 33 -3.44 -8.96 -0.37
CA ARG A 33 -4.29 -9.78 0.51
C ARG A 33 -4.68 -9.12 1.84
N ARG A 34 -4.00 -8.04 2.23
CA ARG A 34 -4.21 -7.30 3.48
C ARG A 34 -4.65 -5.86 3.25
N ASP A 35 -4.99 -5.53 2.00
CA ASP A 35 -5.42 -4.19 1.63
C ASP A 35 -6.80 -3.89 2.23
N ILE A 36 -6.81 -3.07 3.28
CA ILE A 36 -8.02 -2.65 3.98
C ILE A 36 -8.87 -1.66 3.16
N PHE A 37 -8.31 -1.09 2.10
CA PHE A 37 -8.95 -0.10 1.26
C PHE A 37 -9.42 -0.68 -0.07
N SER A 38 -9.15 -1.96 -0.33
CA SER A 38 -9.49 -2.63 -1.58
C SER A 38 -10.98 -2.50 -1.91
N GLY A 39 -11.29 -1.92 -3.07
CA GLY A 39 -12.66 -1.72 -3.54
C GLY A 39 -13.48 -0.67 -2.77
N LEU A 40 -12.92 -0.01 -1.76
CA LEU A 40 -13.61 1.07 -1.04
C LEU A 40 -13.52 2.40 -1.81
N PRO A 41 -14.52 3.29 -1.68
CA PRO A 41 -14.44 4.64 -2.21
C PRO A 41 -13.44 5.46 -1.37
N LEU A 42 -12.46 6.04 -2.05
CA LEU A 42 -11.37 6.78 -1.43
C LEU A 42 -11.23 8.15 -2.07
N VAL A 43 -10.71 9.08 -1.27
CA VAL A 43 -10.36 10.42 -1.69
C VAL A 43 -8.95 10.76 -1.19
N THR A 44 -8.16 11.44 -2.02
CA THR A 44 -6.85 11.97 -1.62
C THR A 44 -7.00 13.12 -0.62
N ARG A 45 -5.90 13.46 0.06
CA ARG A 45 -5.91 14.47 1.12
C ARG A 45 -6.42 15.84 0.67
N ASP A 46 -6.02 16.25 -0.53
CA ASP A 46 -6.39 17.52 -1.17
C ASP A 46 -7.83 17.52 -1.73
N GLY A 47 -8.48 16.35 -1.78
CA GLY A 47 -9.83 16.21 -2.32
C GLY A 47 -9.90 16.18 -3.85
N GLU A 48 -8.76 16.30 -4.54
CA GLU A 48 -8.70 16.44 -5.99
C GLU A 48 -8.97 15.11 -6.70
N LEU A 49 -8.56 13.99 -6.10
CA LEU A 49 -8.66 12.68 -6.71
C LEU A 49 -9.57 11.76 -5.90
N LYS A 50 -10.54 11.15 -6.60
CA LYS A 50 -11.52 10.21 -6.04
C LYS A 50 -11.56 8.96 -6.90
N GLY A 51 -11.67 7.80 -6.26
CA GLY A 51 -11.76 6.53 -6.96
C GLY A 51 -11.97 5.37 -6.00
N LEU A 52 -11.97 4.15 -6.55
CA LEU A 52 -12.02 2.93 -5.75
C LEU A 52 -10.60 2.44 -5.45
N GLY A 53 -10.41 1.79 -4.30
CA GLY A 53 -9.14 1.16 -3.96
C GLY A 53 -8.71 0.09 -4.96
N GLY A 54 -7.59 0.32 -5.64
CA GLY A 54 -6.98 -0.59 -6.61
C GLY A 54 -5.78 -1.37 -6.07
N GLY A 55 -5.42 -1.14 -4.81
CA GLY A 55 -4.25 -1.73 -4.18
C GLY A 55 -2.96 -1.08 -4.62
N ILE A 56 -1.87 -1.83 -4.79
CA ILE A 56 -0.54 -1.27 -5.13
C ILE A 56 -0.01 -1.73 -6.50
N ASP A 57 0.80 -0.88 -7.13
CA ASP A 57 1.63 -1.23 -8.28
C ASP A 57 2.91 -2.00 -7.88
N GLU A 58 3.76 -2.31 -8.86
CA GLU A 58 5.01 -3.06 -8.62
C GLU A 58 6.10 -2.24 -7.91
N THR A 59 5.94 -0.92 -7.86
CA THR A 59 6.87 0.02 -7.21
C THR A 59 6.40 0.45 -5.83
N GLY A 60 5.16 0.11 -5.47
CA GLY A 60 4.56 0.36 -4.16
C GLY A 60 3.70 1.60 -4.06
N ASN A 61 3.34 2.25 -5.18
CA ASN A 61 2.32 3.30 -5.13
C ASN A 61 0.94 2.65 -4.97
N TYR A 62 0.08 3.29 -4.18
CA TYR A 62 -1.32 2.88 -4.10
C TYR A 62 -2.05 3.36 -5.36
N LEU A 63 -3.00 2.59 -5.87
CA LEU A 63 -3.75 2.83 -7.10
C LEU A 63 -5.19 3.22 -6.76
N LEU A 64 -5.66 4.30 -7.35
CA LEU A 64 -7.08 4.64 -7.39
C LEU A 64 -7.64 4.26 -8.75
N LYS A 65 -8.72 3.48 -8.75
CA LYS A 65 -9.52 3.19 -9.94
C LYS A 65 -10.52 4.32 -10.14
N THR A 66 -10.29 5.16 -11.13
CA THR A 66 -11.16 6.28 -11.50
C THR A 66 -11.82 6.01 -12.86
N ALA A 67 -12.67 6.93 -13.33
CA ALA A 67 -13.30 6.80 -14.65
C ALA A 67 -12.27 6.91 -15.80
N GLU A 68 -11.16 7.59 -15.55
CA GLU A 68 -10.07 7.85 -16.49
C GLU A 68 -9.02 6.72 -16.50
N GLY A 69 -9.11 5.77 -15.57
CA GLY A 69 -8.20 4.62 -15.44
C GLY A 69 -7.63 4.45 -14.03
N GLU A 70 -6.55 3.69 -13.92
CA GLU A 70 -5.81 3.55 -12.66
C GLU A 70 -4.79 4.67 -12.49
N ILE A 71 -4.92 5.44 -11.42
CA ILE A 71 -4.05 6.58 -11.11
C ILE A 71 -3.21 6.24 -9.87
N PRO A 72 -1.87 6.27 -9.97
CA PRO A 72 -0.99 6.02 -8.84
C PRO A 72 -0.93 7.24 -7.90
N VAL A 73 -1.08 6.98 -6.60
CA VAL A 73 -0.97 7.93 -5.51
C VAL A 73 0.31 7.63 -4.73
N ARG A 74 1.20 8.63 -4.63
CA ARG A 74 2.48 8.49 -3.93
C ARG A 74 2.27 8.50 -2.42
N ALA A 75 3.12 7.76 -1.71
CA ALA A 75 3.04 7.56 -0.26
C ALA A 75 2.95 8.85 0.60
N GLY A 76 3.40 10.00 0.10
CA GLY A 76 3.30 11.30 0.78
C GLY A 76 1.90 11.94 0.76
N ASP A 77 1.06 11.53 -0.20
CA ASP A 77 -0.28 12.09 -0.43
C ASP A 77 -1.40 11.18 0.12
N ILE A 78 -1.01 10.04 0.70
CA ILE A 78 -1.90 9.03 1.28
C ILE A 78 -2.36 9.50 2.65
N SER A 79 -3.37 10.37 2.66
CA SER A 79 -4.42 10.26 3.68
C SER A 79 -5.70 9.82 2.98
N LEU A 80 -5.71 8.55 2.57
CA LEU A 80 -6.90 7.92 2.01
C LEU A 80 -7.93 7.82 3.14
N ARG A 81 -9.04 8.51 2.96
CA ARG A 81 -10.21 8.37 3.82
C ARG A 81 -11.26 7.63 3.03
N VAL A 82 -11.97 6.72 3.70
CA VAL A 82 -13.20 6.18 3.14
C VAL A 82 -14.16 7.37 3.01
N SER A 83 -14.61 7.64 1.78
CA SER A 83 -15.70 8.60 1.59
C SER A 83 -16.97 7.95 2.13
N GLU A 84 -17.61 8.58 3.11
CA GLU A 84 -19.02 8.29 3.42
C GLU A 84 -19.91 8.62 2.22
#